data_AF-A0AA43M1E1-F1
#
_entry.id   AF-A0AA43M1E1-F1
#
_cell.length_a   1.000
_cell.length_b   1.000
_cell.length_c   1.000
_cell.angle_alpha   90.00
_cell.angle_beta   90.00
_cell.angle_gamma   90.00
#
_symmetry.space_group_name_H-M   'P 1'
#
loop_
_entity.id
_entity.type
_entity.pdbx_description
1 polymer ?
#
loop_
_entity_poly.entity_id
_entity_poly.type
_entity_poly.pdbx_seq_one_letter_code
_entity_poly.pdbx_strand_id
1 'polypeptide(L)'
;MNDEEVYRLHLQLLSVYEKSIRPSGANQRQIDHYKQQLFMYAEDNVQRIFVLNQLLKLHEDSREYLVKDCADRYFSRDHYEGTESSV
;
A
#
# COMPACT_ATOMS: atom_id res chain seq x y z
N MET A 1 -23.24 9.88 -0.73
CA MET A 1 -21.92 10.25 -0.20
C MET A 1 -21.41 11.35 -1.08
N ASN A 2 -21.13 12.53 -0.52
CA ASN A 2 -20.64 13.65 -1.33
C ASN A 2 -19.11 13.53 -1.55
N ASP A 3 -18.57 14.24 -2.53
CA ASP A 3 -17.14 14.16 -2.86
C ASP A 3 -16.22 14.55 -1.68
N GLU A 4 -16.69 15.42 -0.79
CA GLU A 4 -15.93 15.82 0.39
C GLU A 4 -15.82 14.69 1.43
N GLU A 5 -16.88 13.91 1.64
CA GLU A 5 -16.86 12.72 2.49
C GLU A 5 -15.93 11.66 1.91
N VAL A 6 -16.02 11.41 0.60
CA VAL A 6 -15.15 10.47 -0.12
C VAL A 6 -13.69 10.89 0.04
N TYR A 7 -13.38 12.16 -0.18
CA TYR A 7 -12.05 12.72 -0.03
C TYR A 7 -11.49 12.53 1.39
N ARG A 8 -12.28 12.85 2.43
CA ARG A 8 -11.86 12.66 3.83
C ARG A 8 -11.56 11.20 4.14
N LEU A 9 -12.40 10.27 3.68
CA LEU A 9 -12.17 8.84 3.86
C LEU A 9 -10.86 8.38 3.19
N HIS A 10 -10.58 8.86 1.98
CA HIS A 10 -9.34 8.52 1.28
C HIS A 10 -8.10 9.06 2.01
N LEU A 11 -8.16 10.27 2.56
CA LEU A 11 -7.08 10.82 3.39
C LEU A 11 -6.85 10.01 4.67
N GLN A 12 -7.92 9.61 5.35
CA GLN A 12 -7.82 8.76 6.55
C GLN A 12 -7.17 7.42 6.21
N LEU A 13 -7.57 6.79 5.11
CA LEU A 13 -7.00 5.53 4.66
C LEU A 13 -5.51 5.69 4.29
N LEU A 14 -5.14 6.76 3.58
CA LEU A 14 -3.73 7.05 3.28
C LEU A 14 -2.90 7.19 4.56
N SER A 15 -3.42 7.88 5.58
CA SER A 15 -2.73 8.01 6.87
C SER A 15 -2.47 6.67 7.55
N VAL A 16 -3.41 5.72 7.44
CA VAL A 16 -3.22 4.36 7.96
C VAL A 16 -2.10 3.65 7.21
N TYR A 17 -2.11 3.69 5.88
CA TYR A 17 -1.07 3.07 5.06
C TYR A 17 0.33 3.60 5.38
N GLU A 18 0.49 4.92 5.44
CA GLU A 18 1.78 5.56 5.70
C GLU A 18 2.32 5.31 7.10
N LYS A 19 1.45 5.09 8.09
CA LYS A 19 1.87 4.70 9.46
C LYS A 19 2.27 3.24 9.56
N SER A 20 1.69 2.38 8.73
CA SER A 20 1.85 0.92 8.82
C SER A 20 3.07 0.38 8.09
N ILE A 21 3.59 1.08 7.07
CA ILE A 21 4.65 0.58 6.18
C ILE A 21 5.90 1.46 6.29
N ARG A 22 7.07 0.85 6.51
CA ARG A 22 8.36 1.53 6.27
C ARG A 22 8.50 1.72 4.75
N PRO A 23 8.76 2.95 4.25
CA PRO A 23 8.84 3.20 2.82
C PRO A 23 9.92 2.32 2.19
N SER A 24 9.50 1.28 1.46
CA SER A 24 10.40 0.43 0.68
C SER A 24 10.46 0.99 -0.74
N GLY A 25 11.68 1.24 -1.21
CA GLY A 25 12.00 2.27 -2.20
C GLY A 25 11.57 2.04 -3.65
N ALA A 26 10.93 0.92 -3.99
CA ALA A 26 10.56 0.64 -5.38
C ALA A 26 9.57 1.68 -5.95
N ASN A 27 8.57 2.07 -5.15
CA ASN A 27 7.51 3.00 -5.56
C ASN A 27 7.67 4.41 -4.99
N GLN A 28 8.75 4.70 -4.26
CA GLN A 28 8.89 5.96 -3.52
C GLN A 28 8.83 7.18 -4.45
N ARG A 29 9.47 7.12 -5.61
CA ARG A 29 9.42 8.22 -6.60
C ARG A 29 8.01 8.49 -7.11
N GLN A 30 7.20 7.44 -7.30
CA GLN A 30 5.81 7.59 -7.73
C GLN A 30 4.93 8.12 -6.59
N ILE A 31 5.16 7.65 -5.36
CA ILE A 31 4.50 8.17 -4.16
C ILE A 31 4.78 9.67 -4.02
N ASP A 32 6.04 10.08 -4.12
CA ASP A 32 6.44 11.49 -4.01
C ASP A 32 5.79 12.33 -5.12
N HIS A 33 5.76 11.81 -6.35
CA HIS A 33 5.11 12.46 -7.48
C HIS A 33 3.61 12.69 -7.24
N TYR A 34 2.87 11.66 -6.82
CA TYR A 34 1.44 11.80 -6.55
C TYR A 34 1.17 12.64 -5.30
N LYS A 35 2.05 12.64 -4.29
CA LYS A 35 1.95 13.59 -3.18
C LYS A 35 2.09 15.04 -3.65
N GLN A 36 3.04 15.34 -4.53
CA GLN A 36 3.16 16.66 -5.13
C GLN A 36 1.88 17.03 -5.90
N GLN A 37 1.33 16.11 -6.70
CA GLN A 37 0.04 16.33 -7.38
C GLN A 37 -1.09 16.63 -6.41
N LEU A 38 -1.20 15.87 -5.32
CA LEU A 38 -2.28 16.02 -4.33
C LEU A 38 -2.25 17.38 -3.64
N PHE A 39 -1.06 17.85 -3.24
CA PHE A 39 -0.90 19.05 -2.42
C PHE A 39 -0.63 20.33 -3.20
N MET A 40 -0.10 20.25 -4.42
CA MET A 40 0.29 21.43 -5.21
C MET A 40 -0.56 21.67 -6.45
N TYR A 41 -1.10 20.61 -7.08
CA TYR A 41 -1.68 20.71 -8.43
C TYR A 41 -3.16 20.37 -8.51
N ALA A 42 -3.70 19.60 -7.56
CA ALA A 42 -5.12 19.25 -7.56
C ALA A 42 -5.99 20.41 -7.04
N GLU A 43 -6.91 20.90 -7.88
CA GLU A 43 -7.71 22.10 -7.62
C GLU A 43 -9.04 21.79 -6.92
N ASP A 44 -9.71 20.73 -7.34
CA ASP A 44 -11.02 20.29 -6.82
C ASP A 44 -10.97 18.91 -6.15
N ASN A 45 -12.06 18.54 -5.46
CA ASN A 45 -12.13 17.27 -4.72
C ASN A 45 -12.11 16.03 -5.63
N VAL A 46 -12.65 16.11 -6.85
CA VAL A 46 -12.64 14.99 -7.80
C VAL A 46 -11.21 14.69 -8.24
N GLN A 47 -10.42 15.73 -8.55
CA GLN A 47 -9.00 15.60 -8.85
C GLN A 47 -8.21 15.05 -7.65
N ARG A 48 -8.46 15.57 -6.44
CA ARG A 48 -7.81 15.07 -5.22
C ARG A 48 -8.13 13.60 -4.96
N ILE A 49 -9.38 13.18 -5.14
CA ILE A 49 -9.80 11.78 -5.01
C ILE A 49 -9.09 10.91 -6.06
N PHE A 50 -8.98 11.39 -7.31
CA PHE A 50 -8.26 10.65 -8.35
C PHE A 50 -6.80 10.41 -7.96
N VAL A 51 -6.09 11.45 -7.51
CA VAL A 51 -4.69 11.33 -7.08
C VAL A 51 -4.55 10.45 -5.84
N LEU A 52 -5.45 10.59 -4.86
CA LEU A 52 -5.49 9.73 -3.68
C LEU A 52 -5.68 8.26 -4.05
N ASN A 53 -6.54 7.96 -5.02
CA ASN A 53 -6.72 6.59 -5.50
C ASN A 53 -5.44 6.00 -6.11
N GLN A 54 -4.62 6.81 -6.80
CA GLN A 54 -3.32 6.34 -7.30
C GLN A 54 -2.35 6.06 -6.14
N LEU A 55 -2.31 6.94 -5.13
CA LEU A 55 -1.49 6.73 -3.93
C LEU A 55 -1.88 5.45 -3.18
N LEU A 56 -3.18 5.23 -2.98
CA LEU A 56 -3.70 4.05 -2.29
C LEU A 56 -3.37 2.76 -3.04
N LYS A 57 -3.48 2.74 -4.38
CA LYS A 57 -3.05 1.58 -5.19
C LYS A 57 -1.59 1.21 -4.96
N LEU A 58 -0.68 2.19 -4.96
CA LEU A 58 0.74 1.91 -4.72
C LEU A 58 1.00 1.30 -3.35
N HIS A 59 0.24 1.71 -2.33
CA HIS A 59 0.31 1.12 -1.00
C HIS A 59 -0.28 -0.29 -0.95
N GLU A 60 -1.39 -0.55 -1.64
CA GLU A 60 -2.00 -1.88 -1.74
C GLU A 60 -1.10 -2.87 -2.48
N ASP A 61 -0.50 -2.47 -3.61
CA ASP A 61 0.45 -3.31 -4.35
C ASP A 61 1.65 -3.70 -3.47
N SER A 62 2.16 -2.73 -2.70
CA SER A 62 3.25 -2.97 -1.74
C SER A 62 2.82 -3.96 -0.64
N ARG A 63 1.58 -3.85 -0.18
CA ARG A 63 1.01 -4.73 0.85
C ARG A 63 0.76 -6.13 0.32
N GLU A 64 0.26 -6.28 -0.91
CA GLU A 64 0.07 -7.58 -1.56
C GLU A 64 1.39 -8.35 -1.62
N TYR A 65 2.47 -7.67 -2.04
CA TYR A 65 3.81 -8.25 -2.03
C TYR A 65 4.23 -8.75 -0.64
N LEU A 66 4.03 -7.92 0.40
CA LEU A 66 4.38 -8.31 1.78
C LEU A 66 3.55 -9.50 2.28
N VAL A 67 2.25 -9.52 2.00
CA VAL A 67 1.37 -10.64 2.35
C VAL A 67 1.82 -11.91 1.64
N LYS A 68 2.16 -11.82 0.36
CA LYS A 68 2.67 -12.94 -0.43
C LYS A 68 4.01 -13.46 0.10
N ASP A 69 4.99 -12.59 0.34
CA ASP A 69 6.30 -12.99 0.90
C ASP A 69 6.14 -13.64 2.28
N CYS A 70 5.25 -13.12 3.14
CA CYS A 70 4.92 -13.75 4.42
C CYS A 70 4.29 -15.14 4.24
N ALA A 71 3.32 -15.28 3.34
CA ALA A 71 2.67 -16.56 3.06
C ALA A 71 3.66 -17.58 2.50
N ASP A 72 4.45 -17.19 1.51
CA ASP A 72 5.47 -18.03 0.88
C ASP A 72 6.46 -18.55 1.94
N ARG A 73 6.92 -17.68 2.85
CA ARG A 73 7.81 -18.09 3.96
C ARG A 73 7.13 -19.04 4.95
N TYR A 74 5.85 -18.82 5.27
CA TYR A 74 5.10 -19.67 6.18
C TYR A 74 4.93 -21.07 5.62
N PHE A 75 4.42 -21.19 4.38
CA PHE A 75 4.18 -22.48 3.73
C PHE A 75 5.46 -23.17 3.23
N SER A 76 6.55 -22.44 2.97
CA SER A 76 7.86 -23.05 2.66
C SER A 76 8.49 -23.74 3.87
N ARG A 77 8.05 -23.40 5.09
CA ARG A 77 8.60 -23.93 6.34
C ARG A 77 8.14 -25.37 6.61
N ASP A 78 6.95 -25.73 6.13
CA ASP A 78 6.38 -27.08 6.26
C ASP A 78 7.11 -28.14 5.39
N HIS A 79 7.98 -27.71 4.47
CA HIS A 79 8.80 -28.64 3.67
C HIS A 79 10.10 -29.09 4.36
N TYR A 80 10.48 -28.51 5.50
CA TYR A 80 11.73 -28.85 6.20
C TYR A 80 11.54 -29.66 7.49
N GLU A 81 10.33 -29.73 8.05
CA GLU A 81 10.06 -30.52 9.27
C GLU A 81 9.65 -31.99 8.96
N GLY A 82 9.63 -32.39 7.69
CA GLY A 82 9.30 -33.75 7.24
C GLY A 82 10.50 -34.71 7.06
N THR A 83 11.72 -34.28 7.37
CA THR A 83 12.90 -35.17 7.44
C THR A 83 13.34 -35.36 8.89
N GLU A 84 12.42 -35.78 9.75
CA GLU A 84 12.82 -36.59 10.90
C GLU A 84 13.32 -37.94 10.36
N SER A 85 14.65 -38.00 10.30
CA SER A 85 15.48 -39.15 9.95
C SER A 85 14.92 -40.45 10.53
N SER A 86 14.30 -41.26 9.67
CA SER A 86 13.98 -42.65 9.93
C SER A 86 15.23 -43.51 9.67
N VAL A 87 16.22 -43.50 10.57
CA VAL A 87 17.23 -44.58 10.77
C VAL A 87 17.78 -44.49 12.18
#